data_AF-A0A2V6CED3-F1
#
_entry.id   AF-A0A2V6CED3-F1
#
_cell.length_a   1.000
_cell.length_b   1.000
_cell.length_c   1.000
_cell.angle_alpha   90.00
_cell.angle_beta   90.00
_cell.angle_gamma   90.00
#
_symmetry.space_group_name_H-M   'P 1'
#
loop_
_entity.id
_entity.type
_entity.pdbx_description
1 polymer ?
#
loop_
_entity_poly.entity_id
_entity_poly.type
_entity_poly.pdbx_seq_one_letter_code
_entity_poly.pdbx_strand_id
1 'polypeptide(L)'
;MMKLEHLNRTVVVGLILYAVGLAVLWQNKNFETGGALIVLVLFGLVFPALAWLATIRAVPLSISGRRSGCELLVLAGFIVGLSIYLVGGPQWIDNHLPEAWTDVTQIKFFVTLTKKVIVFVAIPFAVFRFAFGYRFRDFGIQFQGLRALAGNHLPVVLVVGSALVAFQYFVGGGAVPVRNGDFSTHQLLVGLPLCFIWLVIEVGLVEEFFFRALVQSRLAAWFKSEVSGVVLMSLV
;
A
#
# COMPACT_ATOMS: atom_id res chain seq x y z
N MET A 1 10.73 5.62 31.42
CA MET A 1 12.09 5.50 30.86
C MET A 1 12.17 4.20 30.07
N MET A 2 12.08 4.28 28.74
CA MET A 2 12.14 3.13 27.84
C MET A 2 13.62 2.82 27.59
N LYS A 3 14.11 1.64 28.00
CA LYS A 3 15.49 1.22 27.77
C LYS A 3 15.75 1.11 26.26
N LEU A 4 16.62 1.96 25.73
CA LEU A 4 17.07 1.99 24.33
C LEU A 4 18.04 0.83 23.95
N GLU A 5 17.99 -0.31 24.64
CA GLU A 5 18.97 -1.41 24.46
C GLU A 5 18.66 -2.37 23.28
N HIS A 6 17.58 -2.14 22.53
CA HIS A 6 17.26 -2.92 21.32
C HIS A 6 16.87 -2.04 20.15
N LEU A 7 17.75 -1.11 19.77
CA LEU A 7 17.59 -0.39 18.50
C LEU A 7 17.77 -1.39 17.35
N ASN A 8 16.67 -1.72 16.68
CA ASN A 8 16.66 -2.66 15.57
C ASN A 8 17.56 -2.12 14.44
N ARG A 9 18.65 -2.84 14.13
CA ARG A 9 19.65 -2.43 13.13
C ARG A 9 19.02 -2.12 11.77
N THR A 10 17.96 -2.84 11.39
CA THR A 10 17.23 -2.58 10.14
C THR A 10 16.56 -1.20 10.14
N VAL A 11 16.02 -0.78 11.29
CA VAL A 11 15.40 0.55 11.43
C VAL A 11 16.44 1.64 11.31
N VAL A 12 17.62 1.46 11.92
CA VAL A 12 18.73 2.40 11.81
C VAL A 12 19.17 2.55 10.35
N VAL A 13 19.35 1.43 9.65
CA VAL A 13 19.72 1.45 8.22
C VAL A 13 18.64 2.14 7.39
N GLY A 14 17.36 1.85 7.63
CA GLY A 14 16.25 2.51 6.94
C GLY A 14 16.25 4.02 7.16
N LEU A 15 16.44 4.48 8.40
CA LEU A 15 16.53 5.90 8.73
C LEU A 15 17.72 6.57 8.03
N ILE A 16 18.87 5.90 7.96
CA ILE A 16 20.05 6.40 7.24
C ILE A 16 19.73 6.53 5.75
N LEU A 17 19.12 5.53 5.13
CA LEU A 17 18.74 5.57 3.71
C LEU A 17 17.76 6.70 3.42
N TYR A 18 16.75 6.89 4.28
CA TYR A 18 15.82 8.01 4.18
C TYR A 18 16.52 9.37 4.31
N ALA A 19 17.43 9.52 5.28
CA ALA A 19 18.19 10.76 5.47
C ALA A 19 19.11 11.07 4.29
N VAL A 20 19.76 10.05 3.72
CA VAL A 20 20.58 10.18 2.51
C VAL A 20 19.72 10.57 1.31
N GLY A 21 18.57 9.91 1.11
CA GLY A 21 17.62 10.25 0.05
C GLY A 21 17.13 11.69 0.15
N LEU A 22 16.79 12.15 1.36
CA LEU A 22 16.42 13.54 1.61
C LEU A 22 17.57 14.50 1.31
N ALA A 23 18.80 14.18 1.73
CA ALA A 23 19.97 15.01 1.47
C ALA A 23 20.26 15.13 -0.04
N VAL A 24 20.09 14.06 -0.80
CA VAL A 24 20.21 14.07 -2.27
C VAL A 24 19.12 14.92 -2.90
N LEU A 25 17.86 14.75 -2.49
CA LEU A 25 16.74 15.54 -3.01
C LEU A 25 16.88 17.03 -2.67
N TRP A 26 17.43 17.36 -1.51
CA TRP A 26 17.68 18.74 -1.09
C TRP A 26 18.64 19.47 -2.04
N GLN A 27 19.54 18.76 -2.72
CA GLN A 27 20.45 19.35 -3.70
C GLN A 27 19.73 19.75 -4.99
N ASN A 28 18.52 19.24 -5.24
CA ASN A 28 17.73 19.58 -6.41
C ASN A 28 16.97 20.89 -6.19
N LYS A 29 17.22 21.90 -7.03
CA LYS A 29 16.59 23.22 -6.94
C LYS A 29 15.07 23.20 -7.13
N ASN A 30 14.53 22.15 -7.74
CA ASN A 30 13.09 21.97 -7.96
C ASN A 30 12.41 21.25 -6.79
N PHE A 31 13.13 20.92 -5.72
CA PHE A 31 12.57 20.21 -4.58
C PHE A 31 11.88 21.18 -3.61
N GLU A 32 10.56 21.02 -3.47
CA GLU A 32 9.76 21.80 -2.52
C GLU A 32 9.89 21.22 -1.09
N THR A 33 10.92 21.68 -0.37
CA THR A 33 11.24 21.21 0.99
C THR A 33 10.08 21.38 1.97
N GLY A 34 9.30 22.47 1.85
CA GLY A 34 8.13 22.73 2.68
C GLY A 34 7.06 21.64 2.52
N GLY A 35 6.71 21.31 1.28
CA GLY A 35 5.78 20.23 0.97
C GLY A 35 6.27 18.87 1.51
N ALA A 36 7.55 18.57 1.33
CA ALA A 36 8.13 17.32 1.84
C ALA A 36 8.08 17.21 3.37
N LEU A 37 8.35 18.31 4.10
CA LEU A 37 8.26 18.35 5.56
C LEU A 37 6.81 18.19 6.04
N ILE A 38 5.84 18.82 5.37
CA ILE A 38 4.41 18.65 5.69
C ILE A 38 4.01 17.19 5.51
N VAL A 39 4.41 16.56 4.40
CA VAL A 39 4.14 15.13 4.15
C VAL A 39 4.78 14.26 5.23
N LEU A 40 6.03 14.52 5.61
CA LEU A 40 6.72 13.79 6.68
C LEU A 40 6.00 13.91 8.03
N VAL A 41 5.54 15.11 8.41
CA VAL A 41 4.82 15.31 9.67
C VAL A 41 3.47 14.61 9.62
N LEU A 42 2.70 14.79 8.55
CA LEU A 42 1.36 14.22 8.46
C LEU A 42 1.37 12.70 8.35
N PHE A 43 2.13 12.16 7.40
CA PHE A 43 2.17 10.71 7.13
C PHE A 43 3.15 9.96 8.03
N GLY A 44 4.21 10.62 8.52
CA GLY A 44 5.20 10.01 9.40
C GLY A 44 4.88 10.10 10.89
N LEU A 45 4.10 11.10 11.32
CA LEU A 45 3.80 11.31 12.74
C LEU A 45 2.29 11.35 13.03
N VAL A 46 1.54 12.25 12.40
CA VAL A 46 0.13 12.52 12.76
C VAL A 46 -0.77 11.32 12.47
N PHE A 47 -0.79 10.81 11.24
CA PHE A 47 -1.62 9.65 10.90
C PHE A 47 -1.19 8.38 11.62
N PRO A 48 0.10 8.04 11.75
CA PRO A 48 0.52 6.91 12.58
C PRO A 48 0.10 7.06 14.05
N ALA A 49 0.21 8.25 14.64
CA ALA A 49 -0.24 8.50 16.01
C ALA A 49 -1.76 8.33 16.15
N LEU A 50 -2.55 8.85 15.20
CA LEU A 50 -4.00 8.67 15.17
C LEU A 50 -4.37 7.19 15.02
N ALA A 51 -3.71 6.46 14.12
CA ALA A 51 -3.91 5.03 13.95
C ALA A 51 -3.56 4.26 15.22
N TRP A 52 -2.44 4.61 15.87
CA TRP A 52 -2.04 4.00 17.14
C TRP A 52 -3.07 4.25 18.25
N LEU A 53 -3.51 5.50 18.43
CA LEU A 53 -4.53 5.86 19.41
C LEU A 53 -5.85 5.11 19.15
N ALA A 54 -6.27 5.02 17.89
CA ALA A 54 -7.49 4.32 17.53
C ALA A 54 -7.39 2.80 17.71
N THR A 55 -6.18 2.23 17.61
CA THR A 55 -5.93 0.78 17.74
C THR A 55 -5.62 0.32 19.17
N ILE A 56 -5.61 1.21 20.18
CA ILE A 56 -5.36 0.84 21.59
C ILE A 56 -6.24 -0.33 22.07
N ARG A 57 -7.48 -0.43 21.57
CA ARG A 57 -8.45 -1.48 21.94
C ARG A 57 -8.59 -2.59 20.89
N ALA A 58 -7.86 -2.48 19.78
CA ALA A 58 -7.96 -3.45 18.69
C ALA A 58 -7.09 -4.68 19.00
N VAL A 59 -7.66 -5.87 18.82
CA VAL A 59 -6.91 -7.12 18.94
C VAL A 59 -6.26 -7.42 17.58
N PRO A 60 -4.93 -7.59 17.52
CA PRO A 60 -4.24 -7.88 16.27
C PRO A 60 -4.67 -9.23 15.70
N LEU A 61 -4.90 -9.27 14.40
CA LEU A 61 -5.16 -10.52 13.69
C LEU A 61 -3.86 -11.27 13.49
N SER A 62 -3.83 -12.56 13.81
CA SER A 62 -2.66 -13.39 13.59
C SER A 62 -2.52 -13.71 12.10
N ILE A 63 -1.47 -13.17 11.48
CA ILE A 63 -1.04 -13.56 10.14
C ILE A 63 0.13 -14.53 10.30
N SER A 64 -0.06 -15.78 9.89
CA SER A 64 1.00 -16.78 9.95
C SER A 64 1.98 -16.59 8.79
N GLY A 65 3.25 -16.32 9.10
CA GLY A 65 4.35 -16.36 8.13
C GLY A 65 5.31 -17.50 8.46
N ARG A 66 5.70 -18.29 7.46
CA ARG A 66 6.79 -19.27 7.62
C ARG A 66 8.11 -18.61 7.28
N ARG A 67 9.17 -19.02 7.98
CA ARG A 67 10.54 -18.59 7.68
C ARG A 67 11.15 -19.58 6.70
N SER A 68 11.30 -19.19 5.45
CA SER A 68 11.94 -20.01 4.41
C SER A 68 12.87 -19.15 3.55
N GLY A 69 14.12 -19.61 3.38
CA GLY A 69 15.11 -18.90 2.56
C GLY A 69 14.73 -18.87 1.08
N CYS A 70 14.13 -19.96 0.57
CA CYS A 70 13.63 -20.03 -0.80
C CYS A 70 12.48 -19.05 -1.03
N GLU A 71 11.59 -18.87 -0.05
CA GLU A 71 10.50 -17.87 -0.15
C GLU A 71 11.06 -16.45 -0.25
N LEU A 72 12.13 -16.14 0.50
CA LEU A 72 12.77 -14.83 0.44
C LEU A 72 13.47 -14.59 -0.90
N LEU A 73 14.13 -15.60 -1.48
CA LEU A 73 14.74 -15.48 -2.81
C LEU A 73 13.69 -15.23 -3.89
N VAL A 74 12.57 -15.96 -3.84
CA VAL A 74 11.44 -15.74 -4.75
C VAL A 74 10.85 -14.34 -4.55
N LEU A 75 10.70 -13.89 -3.31
CA LEU A 75 10.23 -12.55 -3.00
C LEU A 75 11.16 -11.45 -3.55
N ALA A 76 12.47 -11.61 -3.38
CA ALA A 76 13.46 -10.68 -3.92
C ALA A 76 13.41 -10.65 -5.45
N GLY A 77 13.24 -11.81 -6.10
CA GLY A 77 13.01 -11.90 -7.53
C GLY A 77 11.74 -11.15 -7.98
N PHE A 78 10.65 -11.25 -7.21
CA PHE A 78 9.44 -10.47 -7.48
C PHE A 78 9.64 -8.98 -7.32
N ILE A 79 10.34 -8.53 -6.28
CA ILE A 79 10.64 -7.11 -6.07
C ILE A 79 11.42 -6.56 -7.26
N VAL A 80 12.51 -7.23 -7.66
CA VAL A 80 13.33 -6.80 -8.81
C VAL A 80 12.53 -6.82 -10.11
N GLY A 81 11.80 -7.92 -10.38
CA GLY A 81 10.96 -8.04 -11.56
C GLY A 81 9.87 -6.97 -11.61
N LEU A 82 9.27 -6.65 -10.46
CA LEU A 82 8.27 -5.60 -10.36
C LEU A 82 8.88 -4.21 -10.56
N SER A 83 10.06 -3.92 -10.00
CA SER A 83 10.74 -2.64 -10.23
C SER A 83 11.04 -2.45 -11.73
N ILE A 84 11.51 -3.51 -12.41
CA ILE A 84 11.72 -3.48 -13.87
C ILE A 84 10.39 -3.26 -14.61
N TYR A 85 9.33 -3.96 -14.19
CA TYR A 85 8.00 -3.76 -14.75
C TYR A 85 7.53 -2.31 -14.56
N LEU A 86 7.68 -1.70 -13.40
CA LEU A 86 7.22 -0.32 -13.16
C LEU A 86 7.97 0.72 -14.00
N VAL A 87 9.22 0.45 -14.40
CA VAL A 87 10.01 1.37 -15.23
C VAL A 87 9.53 1.42 -16.69
N GLY A 88 9.09 0.31 -17.27
CA GLY A 88 8.70 0.29 -18.70
C GLY A 88 7.79 -0.86 -19.14
N GLY A 89 7.42 -1.75 -18.22
CA GLY A 89 6.55 -2.89 -18.47
C GLY A 89 5.15 -2.51 -18.97
N PRO A 90 4.42 -1.55 -18.34
CA PRO A 90 3.12 -1.11 -18.84
C PRO A 90 3.16 -0.66 -20.30
N GLN A 91 4.15 0.15 -20.68
CA GLN A 91 4.34 0.65 -22.04
C GLN A 91 4.69 -0.48 -23.00
N TRP A 92 5.56 -1.41 -22.58
CA TRP A 92 5.87 -2.59 -23.38
C TRP A 92 4.62 -3.41 -23.68
N ILE A 93 3.76 -3.65 -22.69
CA ILE A 93 2.50 -4.38 -22.90
C ILE A 93 1.57 -3.59 -23.83
N ASP A 94 1.42 -2.28 -23.61
CA ASP A 94 0.53 -1.44 -24.41
C ASP A 94 0.91 -1.43 -25.90
N ASN A 95 2.21 -1.48 -26.21
CA ASN A 95 2.70 -1.56 -27.59
C ASN A 95 2.41 -2.89 -28.29
N HIS A 96 2.06 -3.94 -27.55
CA HIS A 96 1.70 -5.26 -28.10
C HIS A 96 0.18 -5.51 -28.10
N LEU A 97 -0.60 -4.58 -27.55
CA LEU A 97 -2.06 -4.66 -27.57
C LEU A 97 -2.63 -3.97 -28.82
N PRO A 98 -3.80 -4.41 -29.32
CA PRO A 98 -4.48 -3.71 -30.41
C PRO A 98 -4.75 -2.24 -30.04
N GLU A 99 -4.49 -1.31 -30.95
CA GLU A 99 -4.73 0.14 -30.74
C GLU A 99 -6.17 0.44 -30.32
N ALA A 100 -7.13 -0.32 -30.86
CA ALA A 100 -8.54 -0.24 -30.47
C ALA A 100 -8.80 -0.43 -28.96
N TRP A 101 -7.90 -1.08 -28.22
CA TRP A 101 -8.03 -1.33 -26.79
C TRP A 101 -7.32 -0.27 -25.94
N THR A 102 -6.36 0.45 -26.51
CA THR A 102 -5.56 1.49 -25.83
C THR A 102 -6.08 2.90 -26.11
N ASP A 103 -6.80 3.11 -27.21
CA ASP A 103 -7.36 4.41 -27.60
C ASP A 103 -8.69 4.75 -26.92
N VAL A 104 -9.49 3.73 -26.57
CA VAL A 104 -10.77 3.93 -25.89
C VAL A 104 -10.55 4.00 -24.37
N THR A 105 -10.79 5.16 -23.77
CA THR A 105 -10.53 5.43 -22.35
C THR A 105 -11.14 4.38 -21.42
N GLN A 106 -12.39 3.95 -21.66
CA GLN A 106 -13.06 2.94 -20.84
C GLN A 106 -12.35 1.58 -20.89
N ILE A 107 -11.93 1.14 -22.09
CA ILE A 107 -11.27 -0.15 -22.28
C ILE A 107 -9.87 -0.11 -21.65
N LYS A 108 -9.15 1.00 -21.84
CA LYS A 108 -7.84 1.24 -21.25
C LYS A 108 -7.85 1.11 -19.73
N PHE A 109 -8.91 1.57 -19.05
CA PHE A 109 -9.07 1.40 -17.60
C PHE A 109 -9.09 -0.08 -17.20
N PHE A 110 -9.93 -0.89 -17.85
CA PHE A 110 -10.02 -2.32 -17.56
C PHE A 110 -8.73 -3.05 -17.90
N VAL A 111 -8.11 -2.76 -19.05
CA VAL A 111 -6.81 -3.33 -19.45
C VAL A 111 -5.74 -3.00 -18.41
N THR A 112 -5.68 -1.76 -17.93
CA THR A 112 -4.72 -1.34 -16.91
C THR A 112 -4.94 -2.08 -15.59
N LEU A 113 -6.19 -2.20 -15.14
CA LEU A 113 -6.53 -2.97 -13.95
C LEU A 113 -6.17 -4.44 -14.11
N THR A 114 -6.48 -5.06 -15.25
CA THR A 114 -6.16 -6.46 -15.53
C THR A 114 -4.66 -6.71 -15.49
N LYS A 115 -3.85 -5.84 -16.12
CA LYS A 115 -2.38 -5.92 -16.06
C LYS A 115 -1.89 -5.87 -14.60
N LYS A 116 -2.39 -4.90 -13.83
CA LYS A 116 -2.10 -4.75 -12.40
C LYS A 116 -2.46 -6.01 -11.61
N VAL A 117 -3.69 -6.52 -11.74
CA VAL A 117 -4.16 -7.73 -11.04
C VAL A 117 -3.29 -8.94 -11.39
N ILE A 118 -2.92 -9.11 -12.65
CA ILE A 118 -2.06 -10.24 -13.06
C ILE A 118 -0.69 -10.15 -12.39
N VAL A 119 -0.03 -8.99 -12.49
CA VAL A 119 1.36 -8.82 -12.04
C VAL A 119 1.48 -8.78 -10.52
N PHE A 120 0.58 -8.08 -9.83
CA PHE A 120 0.67 -7.88 -8.38
C PHE A 120 -0.03 -8.95 -7.58
N VAL A 121 -1.06 -9.60 -8.14
CA VAL A 121 -1.90 -10.56 -7.40
C VAL A 121 -1.78 -11.96 -7.99
N ALA A 122 -2.17 -12.17 -9.25
CA ALA A 122 -2.34 -13.52 -9.79
C ALA A 122 -1.03 -14.30 -9.86
N ILE A 123 0.03 -13.71 -10.44
CA ILE A 123 1.33 -14.38 -10.57
C ILE A 123 1.97 -14.63 -9.19
N PRO A 124 2.09 -13.62 -8.29
CA PRO A 124 2.67 -13.87 -6.97
C PRO A 124 1.85 -14.87 -6.16
N PHE A 125 0.52 -14.75 -6.19
CA PHE A 125 -0.35 -15.71 -5.52
C PHE A 125 -0.15 -17.13 -6.05
N ALA A 126 -0.15 -17.32 -7.38
CA ALA A 126 0.02 -18.64 -7.99
C ALA A 126 1.36 -19.27 -7.61
N VAL A 127 2.46 -18.51 -7.70
CA VAL A 127 3.78 -19.00 -7.31
C VAL A 127 3.80 -19.41 -5.84
N PHE A 128 3.29 -18.58 -4.93
CA PHE A 128 3.27 -18.93 -3.50
C PHE A 128 2.29 -20.07 -3.17
N ARG A 129 1.18 -20.18 -3.92
CA ARG A 129 0.20 -21.26 -3.78
C ARG A 129 0.74 -22.60 -4.22
N PHE A 130 1.44 -22.66 -5.35
CA PHE A 130 1.90 -23.91 -5.95
C PHE A 130 3.30 -24.32 -5.48
N ALA A 131 4.23 -23.37 -5.27
CA ALA A 131 5.58 -23.68 -4.81
C ALA A 131 5.67 -23.88 -3.29
N PHE A 132 4.85 -23.16 -2.50
CA PHE A 132 4.97 -23.14 -1.03
C PHE A 132 3.67 -23.53 -0.29
N GLY A 133 2.57 -23.77 -1.01
CA GLY A 133 1.33 -24.30 -0.44
C GLY A 133 0.45 -23.27 0.30
N TYR A 134 0.69 -21.98 0.14
CA TYR A 134 -0.08 -20.91 0.79
C TYR A 134 -1.53 -20.84 0.29
N ARG A 135 -2.46 -20.46 1.17
CA ARG A 135 -3.89 -20.25 0.84
C ARG A 135 -4.21 -18.76 0.90
N PHE A 136 -5.34 -18.34 0.31
CA PHE A 136 -5.83 -16.96 0.40
C PHE A 136 -5.93 -16.42 1.83
N ARG A 137 -6.23 -17.31 2.80
CA ARG A 137 -6.30 -16.96 4.22
C ARG A 137 -4.97 -16.51 4.80
N ASP A 138 -3.85 -17.02 4.27
CA ASP A 138 -2.50 -16.68 4.73
C ASP A 138 -2.05 -15.29 4.24
N PHE A 139 -2.81 -14.70 3.30
CA PHE A 139 -2.66 -13.34 2.79
C PHE A 139 -3.68 -12.37 3.41
N GLY A 140 -4.34 -12.75 4.52
CA GLY A 140 -5.25 -11.87 5.25
C GLY A 140 -6.70 -11.84 4.76
N ILE A 141 -7.04 -12.56 3.67
CA ILE A 141 -8.42 -12.68 3.19
C ILE A 141 -9.16 -13.69 4.08
N GLN A 142 -9.79 -13.19 5.14
CA GLN A 142 -10.49 -14.02 6.14
C GLN A 142 -11.82 -13.39 6.57
N PHE A 143 -12.86 -14.21 6.72
CA PHE A 143 -14.14 -13.79 7.31
C PHE A 143 -14.02 -13.28 8.75
N GLN A 144 -12.99 -13.75 9.48
CA GLN A 144 -12.69 -13.22 10.81
C GLN A 144 -12.30 -11.74 10.77
N GLY A 145 -11.68 -11.28 9.67
CA GLY A 145 -11.38 -9.87 9.45
C GLY A 145 -12.64 -9.02 9.32
N LEU A 146 -13.67 -9.49 8.62
CA LEU A 146 -14.96 -8.79 8.53
C LEU A 146 -15.68 -8.72 9.89
N ARG A 147 -15.61 -9.79 10.69
CA ARG A 147 -16.17 -9.79 12.04
C ARG A 147 -15.39 -8.85 12.98
N ALA A 148 -14.06 -8.85 12.88
CA ALA A 148 -13.19 -7.96 13.65
C ALA A 148 -13.43 -6.49 13.25
N LEU A 149 -13.66 -6.23 11.95
CA LEU A 149 -14.07 -4.94 11.41
C LEU A 149 -15.36 -4.47 12.07
N ALA A 150 -16.43 -5.28 12.07
CA ALA A 150 -17.70 -4.89 12.70
C ALA A 150 -17.61 -4.68 14.23
N GLY A 151 -16.61 -5.28 14.88
CA GLY A 151 -16.36 -5.13 16.32
C GLY A 151 -15.31 -4.05 16.62
N ASN A 152 -14.14 -4.50 17.07
CA ASN A 152 -13.11 -3.64 17.67
C ASN A 152 -12.31 -2.79 16.67
N HIS A 153 -12.42 -3.06 15.36
CA HIS A 153 -11.67 -2.35 14.32
C HIS A 153 -12.48 -1.26 13.62
N LEU A 154 -13.81 -1.21 13.78
CA LEU A 154 -14.65 -0.16 13.18
C LEU A 154 -14.23 1.25 13.62
N PRO A 155 -13.94 1.51 14.91
CA PRO A 155 -13.50 2.84 15.33
C PRO A 155 -12.21 3.28 14.64
N VAL A 156 -11.29 2.34 14.38
CA VAL A 156 -10.03 2.62 13.65
C VAL A 156 -10.33 3.08 12.23
N VAL A 157 -11.18 2.34 11.53
CA VAL A 157 -11.57 2.67 10.16
C VAL A 157 -12.28 4.01 10.09
N LEU A 158 -13.19 4.29 11.03
CA LEU A 158 -13.90 5.56 11.07
C LEU A 158 -12.97 6.73 11.40
N VAL A 159 -12.09 6.61 12.39
CA VAL A 159 -11.17 7.69 12.80
C VAL A 159 -10.14 7.98 11.71
N VAL A 160 -9.42 6.94 11.26
CA VAL A 160 -8.37 7.11 10.25
C VAL A 160 -8.98 7.45 8.89
N GLY A 161 -10.07 6.79 8.51
CA GLY A 161 -10.80 7.08 7.27
C GLY A 161 -11.31 8.52 7.23
N SER A 162 -11.95 9.00 8.30
CA SER A 162 -12.43 10.38 8.37
C SER A 162 -11.28 11.38 8.35
N ALA A 163 -10.16 11.10 9.02
CA ALA A 163 -8.97 11.95 8.99
C ALA A 163 -8.37 12.04 7.57
N LEU A 164 -8.29 10.91 6.85
CA LEU A 164 -7.81 10.88 5.47
C LEU A 164 -8.77 11.59 4.51
N VAL A 165 -10.09 11.40 4.66
CA VAL A 165 -11.10 12.12 3.87
C VAL A 165 -11.02 13.62 4.14
N ALA A 166 -10.92 14.04 5.40
CA ALA A 166 -10.75 15.44 5.76
C ALA A 166 -9.45 16.01 5.19
N PHE A 167 -8.34 15.28 5.29
CA PHE A 167 -7.08 15.70 4.67
C PHE A 167 -7.23 15.88 3.16
N GLN A 168 -7.80 14.91 2.44
CA GLN A 168 -8.01 15.02 0.99
C GLN A 168 -9.02 16.12 0.63
N TYR A 169 -9.99 16.38 1.52
CA TYR A 169 -10.99 17.42 1.34
C TYR A 169 -10.47 18.81 1.63
N PHE A 170 -9.56 19.04 2.57
CA PHE A 170 -9.11 20.39 2.93
C PHE A 170 -7.70 20.72 2.44
N VAL A 171 -6.81 19.74 2.43
CA VAL A 171 -5.38 19.93 2.11
C VAL A 171 -5.04 19.31 0.75
N GLY A 172 -5.61 18.15 0.45
CA GLY A 172 -5.38 17.44 -0.80
C GLY A 172 -6.02 18.11 -2.01
N GLY A 173 -5.45 17.82 -3.17
CA GLY A 173 -5.98 18.24 -4.47
C GLY A 173 -7.14 17.38 -4.98
N GLY A 174 -7.29 16.15 -4.46
CA GLY A 174 -8.25 15.18 -4.98
C GLY A 174 -9.73 15.61 -4.87
N ALA A 175 -10.07 16.43 -3.87
CA ALA A 175 -11.43 16.92 -3.68
C ALA A 175 -11.69 18.30 -4.28
N VAL A 176 -10.72 18.91 -4.99
CA VAL A 176 -10.89 20.26 -5.59
C VAL A 176 -12.17 20.35 -6.42
N PRO A 177 -12.49 19.41 -7.33
CA PRO A 177 -13.71 19.52 -8.13
C PRO A 177 -14.99 19.38 -7.30
N VAL A 178 -14.93 18.58 -6.22
CA VAL A 178 -16.05 18.44 -5.27
C VAL A 178 -16.28 19.73 -4.50
N ARG A 179 -15.20 20.41 -4.06
CA ARG A 179 -15.29 21.72 -3.37
C ARG A 179 -15.80 22.83 -4.28
N ASN A 180 -15.42 22.80 -5.56
CA ASN A 180 -15.84 23.79 -6.55
C ASN A 180 -17.30 23.61 -6.98
N GLY A 181 -17.94 22.51 -6.61
CA GLY A 181 -19.32 22.22 -7.02
C GLY A 181 -19.43 21.71 -8.45
N ASP A 182 -18.34 21.17 -9.02
CA ASP A 182 -18.29 20.69 -10.41
C ASP A 182 -19.16 19.43 -10.62
N PHE A 183 -19.60 18.79 -9.52
CA PHE A 183 -20.44 17.60 -9.54
C PHE A 183 -21.81 17.86 -8.90
N SER A 184 -22.86 17.33 -9.54
CA SER A 184 -24.20 17.34 -8.95
C SER A 184 -24.31 16.37 -7.76
N THR A 185 -25.27 16.61 -6.87
CA THR A 185 -25.54 15.73 -5.72
C THR A 185 -25.78 14.28 -6.14
N HIS A 186 -26.47 14.05 -7.27
CA HIS A 186 -26.70 12.71 -7.79
C HIS A 186 -25.39 12.04 -8.25
N GLN A 187 -24.52 12.78 -8.94
CA GLN A 187 -23.20 12.28 -9.35
C GLN A 187 -22.34 11.92 -8.14
N LEU A 188 -22.39 12.70 -7.06
CA LEU A 188 -21.67 12.37 -5.82
C LEU A 188 -22.26 11.15 -5.12
N LEU A 189 -23.59 11.05 -5.04
CA LEU A 189 -24.28 9.97 -4.34
C LEU A 189 -24.02 8.60 -4.99
N VAL A 190 -23.95 8.55 -6.33
CA VAL A 190 -23.65 7.32 -7.07
C VAL A 190 -22.15 7.14 -7.27
N GLY A 191 -21.44 8.22 -7.57
CA GLY A 191 -20.02 8.20 -7.88
C GLY A 191 -19.14 7.83 -6.69
N LEU A 192 -19.43 8.33 -5.48
CA LEU A 192 -18.61 8.02 -4.30
C LEU A 192 -18.62 6.52 -3.94
N PRO A 193 -19.78 5.83 -3.85
CA PRO A 193 -19.80 4.38 -3.62
C PRO A 193 -19.09 3.59 -4.72
N LEU A 194 -19.27 3.96 -6.00
CA LEU A 194 -18.60 3.29 -7.11
C LEU A 194 -17.09 3.50 -7.07
N CYS A 195 -16.63 4.71 -6.78
CA CYS A 195 -15.21 5.01 -6.57
C CYS A 195 -14.63 4.24 -5.37
N PHE A 196 -15.40 4.11 -4.29
CA PHE A 196 -14.99 3.31 -3.15
C PHE A 196 -14.81 1.83 -3.52
N ILE A 197 -15.79 1.22 -4.19
CA ILE A 197 -15.69 -0.17 -4.68
C ILE A 197 -14.49 -0.31 -5.62
N TRP A 198 -14.30 0.66 -6.51
CA TRP A 198 -13.17 0.67 -7.43
C TRP A 198 -11.83 0.72 -6.68
N LEU A 199 -11.66 1.62 -5.72
CA LEU A 199 -10.43 1.75 -4.92
C LEU A 199 -10.17 0.52 -4.05
N VAL A 200 -11.21 -0.15 -3.56
CA VAL A 200 -11.07 -1.44 -2.86
C VAL A 200 -10.45 -2.49 -3.77
N ILE A 201 -10.79 -2.50 -5.06
CA ILE A 201 -10.19 -3.42 -6.03
C ILE A 201 -8.80 -2.92 -6.43
N GLU A 202 -8.69 -1.68 -6.91
CA GLU A 202 -7.45 -1.17 -7.48
C GLU A 202 -6.34 -1.04 -6.44
N VAL A 203 -6.61 -0.48 -5.26
CA VAL A 203 -5.58 -0.27 -4.24
C VAL A 203 -5.63 -1.40 -3.22
N GLY A 204 -6.84 -1.72 -2.72
CA GLY A 204 -7.03 -2.71 -1.66
C GLY A 204 -6.72 -4.15 -2.08
N LEU A 205 -7.03 -4.55 -3.32
CA LEU A 205 -6.71 -5.89 -3.80
C LEU A 205 -5.36 -5.93 -4.51
N VAL A 206 -5.00 -4.97 -5.36
CA VAL A 206 -3.75 -5.05 -6.13
C VAL A 206 -2.55 -4.66 -5.27
N GLU A 207 -2.53 -3.43 -4.78
CA GLU A 207 -1.34 -2.86 -4.15
C GLU A 207 -1.14 -3.45 -2.75
N GLU A 208 -2.19 -3.43 -1.93
CA GLU A 208 -2.15 -3.91 -0.56
C GLU A 208 -1.89 -5.43 -0.46
N PHE A 209 -2.34 -6.23 -1.42
CA PHE A 209 -1.99 -7.65 -1.48
C PHE A 209 -0.48 -7.84 -1.67
N PHE A 210 0.11 -7.18 -2.67
CA PHE A 210 1.52 -7.38 -2.96
C PHE A 210 2.41 -6.78 -1.86
N PHE A 211 2.21 -5.50 -1.53
CA PHE A 211 3.09 -4.80 -0.61
C PHE A 211 2.88 -5.24 0.84
N ARG A 212 1.63 -5.35 1.31
CA ARG A 212 1.39 -5.71 2.71
C ARG A 212 1.26 -7.21 2.93
N ALA A 213 0.35 -7.86 2.19
CA ALA A 213 0.08 -9.27 2.45
C ALA A 213 1.25 -10.18 2.06
N LEU A 214 2.02 -9.82 1.02
CA LEU A 214 3.16 -10.61 0.56
C LEU A 214 4.52 -10.03 1.04
N VAL A 215 4.90 -8.83 0.62
CA VAL A 215 6.25 -8.29 0.89
C VAL A 215 6.48 -8.03 2.39
N GLN A 216 5.63 -7.19 3.01
CA GLN A 216 5.79 -6.82 4.41
C GLN A 216 5.72 -8.04 5.33
N SER A 217 4.72 -8.91 5.14
CA SER A 217 4.51 -10.07 6.03
C SER A 217 5.69 -11.05 6.00
N ARG A 218 6.31 -11.25 4.83
CA ARG A 218 7.46 -12.17 4.68
C ARG A 218 8.75 -11.55 5.18
N LEU A 219 8.95 -10.25 4.96
CA LEU A 219 10.08 -9.53 5.56
C LEU A 219 9.96 -9.52 7.09
N ALA A 220 8.77 -9.26 7.63
CA ALA A 220 8.50 -9.33 9.07
C ALA A 220 8.81 -10.72 9.64
N ALA A 221 8.33 -11.79 8.98
CA ALA A 221 8.59 -13.17 9.39
C ALA A 221 10.08 -13.55 9.32
N TRP A 222 10.81 -13.07 8.30
CA TRP A 222 12.23 -13.35 8.11
C TRP A 222 13.11 -12.67 9.16
N PHE A 223 12.88 -11.37 9.39
CA PHE A 223 13.61 -10.55 10.35
C PHE A 223 13.09 -10.69 11.79
N LYS A 224 12.01 -11.45 11.99
CA LYS A 224 11.31 -11.62 13.28
C LYS A 224 10.92 -10.28 13.91
N SER A 225 10.55 -9.30 13.08
CA SER A 225 10.19 -7.96 13.52
C SER A 225 9.25 -7.30 12.52
N GLU A 226 8.03 -6.99 12.98
CA GLU A 226 7.04 -6.23 12.21
C GLU A 226 7.59 -4.87 11.78
N VAL A 227 8.36 -4.22 12.66
CA VAL A 227 8.98 -2.92 12.37
C VAL A 227 9.99 -3.03 11.23
N SER A 228 10.82 -4.08 11.21
CA SER A 228 11.71 -4.35 10.07
C SER A 228 10.93 -4.58 8.78
N GLY A 229 9.81 -5.32 8.86
CA GLY A 229 8.94 -5.57 7.71
C GLY A 229 8.39 -4.27 7.12
N VAL A 230 7.86 -3.37 7.97
CA VAL A 230 7.33 -2.07 7.55
C VAL A 230 8.41 -1.19 6.94
N VAL A 231 9.57 -1.06 7.61
CA VAL A 231 10.68 -0.22 7.12
C VAL A 231 11.20 -0.71 5.78
N LEU A 232 11.44 -2.02 5.63
CA LEU A 232 11.97 -2.56 4.38
C LEU A 232 10.95 -2.51 3.26
N MET A 233 9.66 -2.74 3.53
CA MET A 233 8.61 -2.58 2.53
C MET A 233 8.51 -1.13 2.07
N SER A 234 8.65 -0.15 2.96
CA SER A 234 8.62 1.28 2.59
C SER A 234 9.79 1.75 1.71
N LEU A 235 10.81 0.92 1.53
CA LEU A 235 11.94 1.17 0.62
C LEU A 235 11.74 0.54 -0.76
N VAL A 236 10.75 -0.34 -0.91
CA VAL A 236 10.39 -1.01 -2.18
C VAL A 236 9.40 -0.14 -2.94
#